data_AF-A0A1G0I702-F1
#
_entry.id   AF-A0A1G0I702-F1
#
_cell.length_a   1.000
_cell.length_b   1.000
_cell.length_c   1.000
_cell.angle_alpha   90.00
_cell.angle_beta   90.00
_cell.angle_gamma   90.00
#
_symmetry.space_group_name_H-M   'P 1'
#
loop_
_entity.id
_entity.type
_entity.pdbx_description
1 polymer ?
#
loop_
_entity_poly.entity_id
_entity_poly.type
_entity_poly.pdbx_seq_one_letter_code
_entity_poly.pdbx_strand_id
1 'polypeptide(L)'
;MSARDQEFSGTVNGDVAGRDVVNIHVPAEKPESERQAAFKRHTGIHCSREVRHHLERLMEHHGFTAQELARAWNVGSLVWDQQARRLRSNARKLDLTAGWAGMAVMTTVLVIALVETMFRVTSPYLKPALLFGTCVAYIFMTKFVLLATILPQVTARRVEKTQADLQK
;
A
#
# COMPACT_ATOMS: atom_id res chain seq x y z
N MET A 1 41.85 -3.64 22.23
CA MET A 1 41.95 -3.35 23.68
C MET A 1 42.60 -1.99 23.81
N SER A 2 42.18 -1.03 24.62
CA SER A 2 41.00 -0.85 25.45
C SER A 2 41.12 0.60 25.93
N ALA A 3 40.17 1.48 25.61
CA ALA A 3 40.07 2.80 26.27
C ALA A 3 39.24 2.67 27.57
N ARG A 4 39.43 1.57 28.29
CA ARG A 4 38.95 1.36 29.66
C ARG A 4 40.20 1.43 30.50
N ASP A 5 40.34 2.53 31.21
CA ASP A 5 41.00 2.67 32.52
C ASP A 5 41.20 4.18 32.75
N GLN A 6 40.07 4.88 32.96
CA GLN A 6 40.09 6.11 33.72
C GLN A 6 39.37 5.83 35.03
N GLU A 7 40.14 5.41 36.03
CA GLU A 7 39.71 5.39 37.42
C GLU A 7 39.56 6.83 37.89
N PHE A 8 38.32 7.29 38.02
CA PHE A 8 38.00 8.53 38.72
C PHE A 8 38.09 8.27 40.23
N SER A 9 39.29 8.42 40.79
CA SER A 9 39.51 8.46 42.23
C SER A 9 39.18 9.85 42.75
N GLY A 10 37.91 10.05 43.11
CA GLY A 10 37.42 11.27 43.72
C GLY A 10 36.36 10.92 44.76
N THR A 11 36.75 10.89 46.03
CA THR A 11 35.83 10.66 47.14
C THR A 11 34.97 11.91 47.34
N VAL A 12 33.81 11.96 46.69
CA VAL A 12 32.81 13.00 46.93
C VAL A 12 32.03 12.63 48.20
N ASN A 13 32.48 13.16 49.34
CA ASN A 13 31.66 13.17 50.57
C ASN A 13 30.59 14.25 50.42
N GLY A 14 29.43 13.84 49.93
CA GLY A 14 28.21 14.63 49.96
C GLY A 14 27.04 13.69 50.17
N ASP A 15 26.36 13.82 51.30
CA ASP A 15 25.06 13.21 51.55
C ASP A 15 24.08 13.70 50.48
N VAL A 16 23.94 12.94 49.39
CA VAL A 16 22.89 13.15 48.40
C VAL A 16 21.74 12.24 48.79
N ALA A 17 20.67 12.86 49.31
CA ALA A 17 19.42 12.23 49.65
C ALA A 17 19.01 11.19 48.58
N GLY A 18 19.00 9.91 48.98
CA GLY A 18 18.74 8.76 48.10
C GLY A 18 17.29 8.64 47.61
N ARG A 19 16.64 9.76 47.26
CA ARG A 19 15.19 9.79 46.98
C ARG A 19 14.74 10.63 45.81
N ASP A 20 15.62 11.00 44.88
CA ASP A 20 15.17 11.70 43.66
C ASP A 20 15.98 11.38 42.38
N VAL A 21 16.49 10.15 42.27
CA VAL A 21 16.77 9.62 40.92
C VAL A 21 15.44 9.12 40.35
N VAL A 22 14.62 10.06 39.88
CA VAL A 22 13.52 9.75 38.98
C VAL A 22 14.16 9.23 37.71
N ASN A 23 14.31 7.91 37.61
CA ASN A 23 14.63 7.22 36.38
C ASN A 23 13.44 7.45 35.45
N ILE A 24 13.44 8.58 34.72
CA ILE A 24 12.52 8.83 33.64
C ILE A 24 12.84 7.75 32.62
N HIS A 25 12.13 6.64 32.73
CA HIS A 25 12.16 5.55 31.78
C HIS A 25 11.52 6.12 30.51
N VAL A 26 12.30 6.88 29.73
CA VAL A 26 11.93 7.24 28.36
C VAL A 26 11.71 5.89 27.70
N PRO A 27 10.48 5.53 27.33
CA PRO A 27 10.22 4.23 26.74
C PRO A 27 11.16 4.13 25.54
N ALA A 28 12.08 3.15 25.59
CA ALA A 28 13.12 3.00 24.60
C ALA A 28 12.45 3.09 23.22
N GLU A 29 12.78 4.15 22.48
CA GLU A 29 12.14 4.40 21.21
C GLU A 29 12.43 3.18 20.32
N LYS A 30 11.38 2.42 19.94
CA LYS A 30 11.56 1.17 19.18
C LYS A 30 12.53 1.44 18.03
N PRO A 31 13.58 0.62 17.87
CA PRO A 31 14.58 0.84 16.84
C PRO A 31 13.92 0.89 15.46
N GLU A 32 14.45 1.72 14.57
CA GLU A 32 13.86 1.96 13.24
C GLU A 32 13.71 0.66 12.43
N SER A 33 14.61 -0.32 12.65
CA SER A 33 14.53 -1.65 12.07
C SER A 33 13.24 -2.39 12.46
N GLU A 34 12.84 -2.32 13.72
CA GLU A 34 11.59 -2.90 14.21
C GLU A 34 10.36 -2.19 13.64
N ARG A 35 10.42 -0.86 13.52
CA ARG A 35 9.33 -0.07 12.92
C ARG A 35 9.15 -0.38 11.44
N GLN A 36 10.25 -0.50 10.69
CA GLN A 36 10.20 -0.92 9.29
C GLN A 36 9.70 -2.36 9.13
N ALA A 37 10.11 -3.27 10.03
CA ALA A 37 9.61 -4.64 10.03
C ALA A 37 8.10 -4.70 10.33
N ALA A 38 7.62 -3.92 11.30
CA ALA A 38 6.20 -3.81 11.63
C ALA A 38 5.40 -3.21 10.47
N PHE A 39 5.91 -2.14 9.86
CA PHE A 39 5.29 -1.52 8.69
C PHE A 39 5.22 -2.50 7.51
N LYS A 40 6.32 -3.19 7.20
CA LYS A 40 6.36 -4.22 6.14
C LYS A 40 5.39 -5.37 6.42
N ARG A 41 5.24 -5.81 7.67
CA ARG A 41 4.26 -6.84 8.05
C ARG A 41 2.82 -6.34 7.86
N HIS A 42 2.56 -5.09 8.18
CA HIS A 42 1.21 -4.51 8.11
C HIS A 42 0.78 -4.14 6.68
N THR A 43 1.68 -3.55 5.89
CA THR A 43 1.37 -3.00 4.56
C THR A 43 1.93 -3.86 3.43
N GLY A 44 2.92 -4.72 3.67
CA GLY A 44 3.64 -5.44 2.62
C GLY A 44 4.61 -4.57 1.82
N ILE A 45 4.75 -3.27 2.16
CA ILE A 45 5.57 -2.31 1.42
C ILE A 45 7.00 -2.32 1.97
N HIS A 46 7.97 -2.44 1.07
CA HIS A 46 9.39 -2.21 1.39
C HIS A 46 9.81 -0.83 0.86
N CYS A 47 10.15 0.09 1.75
CA CYS A 47 10.47 1.48 1.39
C CYS A 47 11.46 2.11 2.39
N SER A 48 12.01 3.28 2.04
CA SER A 48 12.90 4.05 2.94
C SER A 48 12.12 4.68 4.09
N ARG A 49 12.84 5.10 5.14
CA ARG A 49 12.26 5.74 6.34
C ARG A 49 11.37 6.94 6.00
N GLU A 50 11.82 7.80 5.08
CA GLU A 50 11.05 8.99 4.68
C GLU A 50 9.72 8.62 4.02
N VAL A 51 9.75 7.64 3.12
CA VAL A 51 8.55 7.13 2.44
C VAL A 51 7.59 6.52 3.47
N ARG A 52 8.10 5.71 4.40
CA ARG A 52 7.31 5.10 5.47
C ARG A 52 6.54 6.16 6.25
N HIS A 53 7.23 7.21 6.70
CA HIS A 53 6.60 8.30 7.46
C HIS A 53 5.50 9.01 6.66
N HIS A 54 5.67 9.23 5.36
CA HIS A 54 4.62 9.82 4.53
C HIS A 54 3.43 8.87 4.33
N LEU A 55 3.69 7.58 4.13
CA LEU A 55 2.62 6.59 3.99
C LEU A 55 1.84 6.42 5.31
N GLU A 56 2.52 6.42 6.45
CA GLU A 56 1.88 6.39 7.78
C GLU A 56 0.98 7.62 7.98
N ARG A 57 1.45 8.83 7.66
CA ARG A 57 0.61 10.03 7.73
C ARG A 57 -0.62 9.96 6.83
N LEU A 58 -0.48 9.41 5.62
CA LEU A 58 -1.61 9.22 4.72
C LEU A 58 -2.64 8.26 5.31
N MET A 59 -2.20 7.22 6.02
CA MET A 59 -3.09 6.28 6.68
C MET A 59 -3.78 6.90 7.91
N GLU A 60 -3.03 7.62 8.74
CA GLU A 60 -3.52 8.19 10.00
C GLU A 60 -4.44 9.41 9.79
N HIS A 61 -4.09 10.31 8.87
CA HIS A 61 -4.76 11.61 8.73
C HIS A 61 -5.68 11.73 7.51
N HIS A 62 -5.50 10.89 6.49
CA HIS A 62 -6.20 11.04 5.22
C HIS A 62 -7.08 9.83 4.86
N GLY A 63 -7.22 8.88 5.79
CA GLY A 63 -8.14 7.75 5.67
C GLY A 63 -7.77 6.78 4.54
N PHE A 64 -6.50 6.70 4.17
CA PHE A 64 -6.02 5.67 3.25
C PHE A 64 -5.82 4.35 3.99
N THR A 65 -6.27 3.25 3.39
CA THR A 65 -6.02 1.93 3.97
C THR A 65 -4.63 1.40 3.57
N ALA A 66 -4.05 0.57 4.45
CA ALA A 66 -2.78 -0.11 4.16
C ALA A 66 -2.83 -0.87 2.83
N GLN A 67 -3.94 -1.54 2.53
CA GLN A 67 -4.11 -2.33 1.31
C GLN A 67 -4.17 -1.48 0.05
N GLU A 68 -4.82 -0.32 0.08
CA GLU A 68 -4.89 0.60 -1.07
C GLU A 68 -3.51 1.13 -1.42
N LEU A 69 -2.76 1.60 -0.41
CA LEU A 69 -1.41 2.11 -0.60
C LEU A 69 -0.46 0.99 -1.05
N ALA A 70 -0.58 -0.21 -0.48
CA ALA A 70 0.22 -1.36 -0.88
C ALA A 70 0.00 -1.75 -2.35
N ARG A 71 -1.26 -1.79 -2.80
CA ARG A 71 -1.57 -2.05 -4.21
C ARG A 71 -1.00 -0.98 -5.12
N ALA A 72 -1.21 0.29 -4.79
CA ALA A 72 -0.70 1.42 -5.58
C ALA A 72 0.84 1.46 -5.63
N TRP A 73 1.51 1.09 -4.53
CA TRP A 73 2.96 0.98 -4.45
C TRP A 73 3.49 -0.21 -5.26
N ASN A 74 2.95 -1.41 -5.05
CA ASN A 74 3.44 -2.64 -5.69
C ASN A 74 3.20 -2.66 -7.21
N VAL A 75 2.15 -2.00 -7.68
CA VAL A 75 1.87 -1.82 -9.13
C VAL A 75 2.74 -0.70 -9.73
N GLY A 76 3.49 0.05 -8.91
CA GLY A 76 4.33 1.16 -9.37
C GLY A 76 3.54 2.39 -9.81
N SER A 77 2.27 2.49 -9.43
CA SER A 77 1.43 3.68 -9.65
C SER A 77 1.82 4.83 -8.72
N LEU A 78 2.44 4.53 -7.58
CA LEU A 78 3.06 5.49 -6.66
C LEU A 78 4.58 5.36 -6.72
N VAL A 79 5.26 6.48 -6.92
CA VAL A 79 6.72 6.55 -6.93
C VAL A 79 7.18 7.65 -5.98
N TRP A 80 8.25 7.39 -5.24
CA TRP A 80 8.87 8.42 -4.42
C TRP A 80 9.74 9.35 -5.28
N ASP A 81 9.41 10.64 -5.26
CA ASP A 81 10.21 11.68 -5.87
C ASP A 81 11.22 12.22 -4.84
N GLN A 82 12.50 11.88 -5.03
CA GLN A 82 13.59 12.28 -4.14
C GLN A 82 13.83 13.81 -4.16
N GLN A 83 13.60 14.47 -5.30
CA GLN A 83 13.86 15.91 -5.43
C GLN A 83 12.78 16.72 -4.71
N ALA A 84 11.53 16.34 -4.88
CA ALA A 84 10.39 17.01 -4.27
C ALA A 84 10.02 16.43 -2.87
N ARG A 85 10.74 15.41 -2.38
CA ARG A 85 10.47 14.67 -1.14
C ARG A 85 8.99 14.33 -0.94
N ARG A 86 8.34 13.86 -2.01
CA ARG A 86 6.89 13.58 -2.03
C ARG A 86 6.56 12.32 -2.82
N LEU A 87 5.34 11.81 -2.63
CA LEU A 87 4.82 10.69 -3.40
C LEU A 87 4.20 11.22 -4.70
N ARG A 88 4.79 10.88 -5.83
CA ARG A 88 4.27 11.27 -7.14
C ARG A 88 3.42 10.15 -7.70
N SER A 89 2.30 10.50 -8.32
CA SER A 89 1.55 9.54 -9.12
C SER A 89 2.31 9.31 -10.44
N ASN A 90 2.61 8.05 -10.75
CA ASN A 90 3.08 7.62 -12.06
C ASN A 90 1.90 7.05 -12.89
N ALA A 91 0.67 7.36 -12.49
CA ALA A 91 -0.54 6.86 -13.14
C ALA A 91 -0.73 7.52 -14.50
N ARG A 92 -0.26 6.88 -15.58
CA ARG A 92 -0.47 7.37 -16.94
C ARG A 92 -1.97 7.34 -17.24
N LYS A 93 -2.49 8.44 -17.81
CA LYS A 93 -3.90 8.50 -18.25
C LYS A 93 -4.23 7.41 -19.26
N LEU A 94 -3.25 7.02 -20.08
CA LEU A 94 -3.35 5.95 -21.07
C LEU A 94 -3.63 4.59 -20.42
N ASP A 95 -2.99 4.28 -19.29
CA ASP A 95 -3.18 3.00 -18.61
C ASP A 95 -4.59 2.87 -18.04
N LEU A 96 -5.18 3.99 -17.59
CA LEU A 96 -6.57 4.03 -17.14
C LEU A 96 -7.52 3.78 -18.32
N THR A 97 -7.30 4.45 -19.45
CA THR A 97 -8.12 4.26 -20.66
C THR A 97 -7.97 2.85 -21.22
N ALA A 98 -6.77 2.27 -21.17
CA ALA A 98 -6.53 0.89 -21.59
C ALA A 98 -7.25 -0.11 -20.68
N GLY A 99 -7.28 0.12 -19.36
CA GLY A 99 -8.06 -0.69 -18.42
C GLY A 99 -9.56 -0.67 -18.72
N TRP A 100 -10.12 0.52 -18.98
CA TRP A 100 -11.53 0.67 -19.36
C TRP A 100 -11.85 0.06 -20.74
N ALA A 101 -10.98 0.29 -21.73
CA ALA A 101 -11.14 -0.30 -23.06
C ALA A 101 -11.05 -1.83 -23.00
N GLY A 102 -10.12 -2.38 -22.22
CA GLY A 102 -10.01 -3.81 -21.96
C GLY A 102 -11.27 -4.38 -21.32
N MET A 103 -11.87 -3.69 -20.35
CA MET A 103 -13.16 -4.08 -19.78
C MET A 103 -14.27 -4.08 -20.83
N ALA A 104 -14.35 -3.07 -21.69
CA ALA A 104 -15.35 -3.01 -22.75
C ALA A 104 -15.21 -4.19 -23.72
N VAL A 105 -13.99 -4.48 -24.18
CA VAL A 105 -13.71 -5.62 -25.07
C VAL A 105 -14.10 -6.94 -24.40
N MET A 106 -13.72 -7.16 -23.14
CA MET A 106 -14.07 -8.37 -22.40
C MET A 106 -15.58 -8.52 -22.21
N THR A 107 -16.30 -7.41 -22.00
CA THR A 107 -17.76 -7.41 -21.90
C THR A 107 -18.38 -7.83 -23.23
N THR A 108 -17.89 -7.30 -24.35
CA THR A 108 -18.36 -7.68 -25.68
C THR A 108 -18.13 -9.17 -25.96
N VAL A 109 -16.94 -9.70 -25.63
CA VAL A 109 -16.62 -11.12 -25.77
C VAL A 109 -17.56 -11.98 -24.91
N LEU A 110 -17.86 -11.56 -23.67
CA LEU A 110 -18.84 -12.25 -22.83
C LEU A 110 -20.22 -12.30 -23.48
N VAL A 111 -20.73 -11.17 -23.97
CA VAL A 111 -22.04 -11.11 -24.61
C VAL A 111 -22.10 -12.07 -25.80
N ILE A 112 -21.06 -12.09 -26.64
CA ILE A 112 -20.97 -13.03 -27.78
C ILE A 112 -20.96 -14.48 -27.27
N ALA A 113 -20.14 -14.80 -26.27
CA ALA A 113 -20.07 -16.16 -25.71
C ALA A 113 -21.40 -16.61 -25.10
N LEU A 114 -22.12 -15.72 -24.42
CA LEU A 114 -23.45 -16.00 -23.86
C LEU A 114 -24.46 -16.26 -24.97
N VAL A 115 -24.47 -15.44 -26.02
CA VAL A 115 -25.35 -15.61 -27.19
C VAL A 115 -25.05 -16.95 -27.88
N GLU A 116 -23.79 -17.24 -28.18
CA GLU A 116 -23.41 -18.51 -28.80
C GLU A 116 -23.79 -19.72 -27.93
N THR A 117 -23.56 -19.66 -26.62
CA THR A 117 -23.94 -20.73 -25.70
C THR A 117 -25.45 -20.92 -25.65
N MET A 118 -26.23 -19.83 -25.71
CA MET A 118 -27.68 -19.89 -25.71
C MET A 118 -28.26 -20.55 -26.96
N PHE A 119 -27.69 -20.27 -28.14
CA PHE A 119 -28.20 -20.74 -29.42
C PHE A 119 -27.61 -22.09 -29.89
N ARG A 120 -26.35 -22.39 -29.57
CA ARG A 120 -25.65 -23.59 -30.06
C ARG A 120 -25.70 -24.78 -29.11
N VAL A 121 -25.86 -24.56 -27.80
CA VAL A 121 -25.85 -25.66 -26.83
C VAL A 121 -27.28 -26.09 -26.50
N THR A 122 -27.67 -27.26 -27.00
CA THR A 122 -29.00 -27.85 -26.79
C THR A 122 -29.07 -28.73 -25.53
N SER A 123 -27.92 -29.13 -24.98
CA SER A 123 -27.88 -30.03 -23.82
C SER A 123 -28.38 -29.33 -22.54
N PRO A 124 -29.39 -29.90 -21.83
CA PRO A 124 -30.02 -29.27 -20.68
C PRO A 124 -29.12 -29.18 -19.44
N TYR A 125 -28.08 -30.04 -19.35
CA TYR A 125 -27.15 -30.04 -18.22
C TYR A 125 -25.86 -29.27 -18.53
N LEU A 126 -25.39 -29.30 -19.77
CA LEU A 126 -24.14 -28.63 -20.16
C LEU A 126 -24.32 -27.11 -20.28
N LYS A 127 -25.48 -26.67 -20.78
CA LYS A 127 -25.81 -25.25 -20.96
C LYS A 127 -25.71 -24.43 -19.65
N PRO A 128 -26.38 -24.80 -18.53
CA PRO A 128 -26.27 -24.03 -17.30
C PRO A 128 -24.86 -24.05 -16.71
N ALA A 129 -24.13 -25.17 -16.83
CA ALA A 129 -22.76 -25.26 -16.35
C ALA A 129 -21.81 -24.31 -17.10
N LEU A 130 -21.94 -24.24 -18.44
CA LEU A 130 -21.14 -23.32 -19.26
C LEU A 130 -21.48 -21.86 -18.97
N LEU A 131 -22.77 -21.52 -18.87
CA LEU A 131 -23.20 -20.15 -18.53
C LEU A 131 -22.71 -19.72 -17.15
N PHE A 132 -22.79 -20.62 -16.16
CA PHE A 132 -22.27 -20.34 -14.82
C PHE A 132 -20.75 -20.13 -14.85
N GLY A 133 -20.03 -21.02 -15.54
CA GLY A 133 -18.58 -20.93 -15.69
C GLY A 133 -18.12 -19.63 -16.36
N THR A 134 -18.78 -19.22 -17.45
CA THR A 134 -18.43 -17.96 -18.15
C THR A 134 -18.73 -16.73 -17.31
N CYS A 135 -19.86 -16.70 -16.59
CA CYS A 135 -20.19 -15.62 -15.66
C CYS A 135 -19.18 -15.52 -14.51
N VAL A 136 -18.81 -16.65 -13.90
CA VAL A 136 -17.81 -16.68 -12.82
C VAL A 136 -16.45 -16.20 -13.33
N ALA A 137 -15.99 -16.72 -14.47
CA ALA A 137 -14.73 -16.31 -15.09
C ALA A 137 -14.71 -14.80 -15.39
N TYR A 138 -15.82 -14.26 -15.89
CA TYR A 138 -15.95 -12.82 -16.14
C TYR A 138 -15.83 -12.01 -14.85
N ILE A 139 -16.56 -12.37 -13.78
CA ILE A 139 -16.47 -11.67 -12.49
C ILE A 139 -15.03 -11.67 -11.96
N PHE A 140 -14.34 -12.82 -12.04
CA PHE A 140 -12.94 -12.91 -11.63
C PHE A 140 -12.03 -12.00 -12.46
N MET A 141 -12.17 -12.02 -13.79
CA MET A 141 -11.37 -11.19 -14.68
C MET A 141 -11.66 -9.69 -14.49
N THR A 142 -12.92 -9.29 -14.34
CA THR A 142 -13.31 -7.92 -14.04
C THR A 142 -12.73 -7.45 -12.71
N LYS A 143 -12.83 -8.27 -11.65
CA LYS A 143 -12.19 -7.97 -10.37
C LYS A 143 -10.68 -7.85 -10.50
N PHE A 144 -10.04 -8.73 -11.26
CA PHE A 144 -8.61 -8.68 -11.50
C PHE A 144 -8.21 -7.38 -12.19
N VAL A 145 -8.87 -7.00 -13.29
CA VAL A 145 -8.60 -5.74 -14.00
C VAL A 145 -8.79 -4.54 -13.08
N LEU A 146 -9.89 -4.48 -12.33
CA LEU A 146 -10.16 -3.41 -11.37
C LEU A 146 -9.05 -3.29 -10.31
N LEU A 147 -8.66 -4.41 -9.70
CA LEU A 147 -7.66 -4.44 -8.63
C LEU A 147 -6.24 -4.18 -9.12
N ALA A 148 -5.90 -4.62 -10.33
CA ALA A 148 -4.55 -4.55 -10.88
C ALA A 148 -4.28 -3.24 -11.63
N THR A 149 -5.30 -2.63 -12.25
CA THR A 149 -5.10 -1.46 -13.13
C THR A 149 -5.80 -0.22 -12.62
N ILE A 150 -7.11 -0.28 -12.37
CA ILE A 150 -7.93 0.91 -12.10
C ILE A 150 -7.72 1.43 -10.67
N LEU A 151 -7.90 0.58 -9.65
CA LEU A 151 -7.81 1.00 -8.26
C LEU A 151 -6.43 1.54 -7.86
N PRO A 152 -5.29 0.92 -8.24
CA PRO A 152 -3.96 1.46 -7.96
C PRO A 152 -3.77 2.88 -8.48
N GLN A 153 -4.29 3.17 -9.66
CA GLN A 153 -4.18 4.48 -10.30
C GLN A 153 -5.09 5.52 -9.67
N VAL A 154 -6.31 5.14 -9.32
CA VAL A 154 -7.24 6.02 -8.59
C VAL A 154 -6.65 6.40 -7.23
N THR A 155 -6.12 5.43 -6.49
CA THR A 155 -5.44 5.68 -5.21
C THR A 155 -4.24 6.60 -5.40
N ALA A 156 -3.39 6.35 -6.41
CA ALA A 156 -2.23 7.19 -6.68
C ALA A 156 -2.59 8.65 -6.98
N ARG A 157 -3.65 8.88 -7.79
CA ARG A 157 -4.16 10.24 -8.06
C ARG A 157 -4.78 10.89 -6.82
N ARG A 158 -5.46 10.13 -5.97
CA ARG A 158 -6.03 10.63 -4.72
C ARG A 158 -4.91 11.06 -3.76
N VAL A 159 -3.83 10.28 -3.66
CA VAL A 159 -2.64 10.66 -2.87
C VAL A 159 -2.03 11.96 -3.39
N GLU A 160 -1.81 12.08 -4.70
CA GLU A 160 -1.25 13.30 -5.30
C GLU A 160 -2.13 14.53 -5.04
N LYS A 161 -3.46 14.39 -5.19
CA LYS A 161 -4.40 15.48 -4.88
C LYS A 161 -4.32 15.90 -3.40
N THR A 162 -4.33 14.92 -2.50
CA THR A 162 -4.26 15.16 -1.05
C THR A 162 -2.96 15.90 -0.68
N GLN A 163 -1.84 15.52 -1.31
CA GLN A 163 -0.56 16.19 -1.09
C GLN A 163 -0.51 17.60 -1.68
N ALA A 164 -1.17 17.85 -2.81
CA ALA A 164 -1.29 19.19 -3.38
C ALA A 164 -2.14 20.11 -2.49
N ASP A 165 -3.20 19.58 -1.87
CA ASP A 165 -4.07 20.33 -0.96
C ASP A 165 -3.34 20.72 0.34
N LEU A 166 -2.41 19.89 0.83
CA LEU A 166 -1.57 20.20 2.00
C LEU A 166 -0.50 21.27 1.75
N GLN A 167 -0.24 21.63 0.49
CA GLN A 167 0.77 22.63 0.13
C GLN A 167 0.18 24.04 -0.10
N LYS A 168 -1.14 24.18 -0.02
CA LYS A 168 -1.86 25.46 -0.09
C LYS A 168 -2.11 25.99 1.31
#